data_AF-A0A849QRJ2-F1
#
_entry.id   AF-A0A849QRJ2-F1
#
_cell.length_a   1.000
_cell.length_b   1.000
_cell.length_c   1.000
_cell.angle_alpha   90.00
_cell.angle_beta   90.00
_cell.angle_gamma   90.00
#
_symmetry.space_group_name_H-M   'P 1'
#
loop_
_entity.id
_entity.type
_entity.pdbx_description
1 polymer ?
#
loop_
_entity_poly.entity_id
_entity_poly.type
_entity_poly.pdbx_seq_one_letter_code
_entity_poly.pdbx_strand_id
1 'polypeptide(L)'
;NNVTLSVSGDADKVHIHVAAVSSSSQYPDLYDFTYRDGELIRVGYLLEAIPEAVRSEAIGIAMQNEQIRDVLSAGMGGSSIPSVKRILPETAEKFYEPKTLLSVTWKDSSLSALVDVDTGQVVKVWTGN
;
A
#
# COMPACT_ATOMS: atom_id res chain seq x y z
N ASN A 1 11.53 8.74 -14.31
CA ASN A 1 10.31 8.99 -13.52
C ASN A 1 9.36 9.82 -14.33
N ASN A 2 8.07 9.53 -14.27
CA ASN A 2 7.04 10.28 -14.99
C ASN A 2 5.79 10.40 -14.13
N VAL A 3 5.07 11.52 -14.26
CA VAL A 3 3.78 11.76 -13.60
C VAL A 3 2.77 12.11 -14.68
N THR A 4 1.70 11.34 -14.75
CA THR A 4 0.60 11.55 -15.68
C THR A 4 -0.64 11.98 -14.90
N LEU A 5 -1.32 13.00 -15.40
CA LEU A 5 -2.61 13.45 -14.88
C LEU A 5 -3.66 13.25 -15.96
N SER A 6 -4.75 12.59 -15.59
CA SER A 6 -5.95 12.50 -16.42
C SER A 6 -7.12 13.12 -15.67
N VAL A 7 -7.84 14.00 -16.35
CA VAL A 7 -8.95 14.76 -15.79
C VAL A 7 -10.22 14.37 -16.54
N SER A 8 -11.29 14.13 -15.80
CA SER A 8 -12.62 13.87 -16.34
C SER A 8 -13.69 14.56 -15.49
N GLY A 9 -14.91 14.69 -16.01
CA GLY A 9 -16.01 15.39 -15.34
C GLY A 9 -16.44 16.66 -16.05
N ASP A 10 -17.17 17.51 -15.33
CA ASP A 10 -17.73 18.76 -15.81
C ASP A 10 -17.31 19.94 -14.93
N ALA A 11 -17.90 21.13 -15.16
CA ALA A 11 -17.54 22.35 -14.45
C ALA A 11 -17.83 22.29 -12.93
N ASP A 12 -18.80 21.48 -12.51
CA ASP A 12 -19.26 21.42 -11.12
C ASP A 12 -18.55 20.31 -10.33
N LYS A 13 -18.11 19.24 -11.03
CA LYS A 13 -17.38 18.14 -10.41
C LYS A 13 -16.30 17.61 -11.34
N VAL A 14 -15.05 17.77 -10.91
CA VAL A 14 -13.88 17.30 -11.64
C VAL A 14 -13.27 16.11 -10.91
N HIS A 15 -13.03 15.03 -11.65
CA HIS A 15 -12.28 13.87 -11.21
C HIS A 15 -10.86 13.95 -11.75
N ILE A 16 -9.87 13.81 -10.87
CA ILE A 16 -8.46 13.88 -11.23
C ILE A 16 -7.81 12.58 -10.82
N HIS A 17 -7.35 11.83 -11.80
CA HIS A 17 -6.56 10.62 -11.60
C HIS A 17 -5.09 10.92 -11.88
N VAL A 18 -4.23 10.61 -10.92
CA VAL A 18 -2.79 10.86 -10.98
C VAL A 18 -2.05 9.54 -10.90
N ALA A 19 -1.18 9.28 -11.87
CA ALA A 19 -0.31 8.11 -11.90
C ALA A 19 1.16 8.55 -11.93
N ALA A 20 1.94 8.13 -10.93
CA ALA A 20 3.38 8.37 -10.87
C ALA A 20 4.14 7.05 -11.05
N VAL A 21 5.04 7.00 -12.03
CA VAL A 21 5.88 5.84 -12.32
C VAL A 21 7.35 6.16 -12.07
N SER A 22 8.05 5.23 -11.43
CA SER A 22 9.49 5.29 -11.19
C SER A 22 10.20 4.21 -11.98
N SER A 23 11.40 4.49 -12.49
CA SER A 23 12.23 3.44 -13.10
C SER A 23 12.75 2.42 -12.08
N SER A 24 12.64 2.72 -10.79
CA SER A 24 13.05 1.83 -9.69
C SER A 24 11.96 0.88 -9.22
N SER A 25 10.74 0.94 -9.80
CA SER A 25 9.62 0.08 -9.40
C SER A 25 8.83 -0.36 -10.62
N GLN A 26 8.29 -1.58 -10.57
CA GLN A 26 7.42 -2.10 -11.63
C GLN A 26 5.98 -1.56 -11.53
N TYR A 27 5.60 -1.04 -10.35
CA TYR A 27 4.24 -0.60 -10.07
C TYR A 27 4.18 0.93 -9.93
N PRO A 28 3.07 1.57 -10.31
CA PRO A 28 2.86 3.00 -10.11
C PRO A 28 2.40 3.34 -8.69
N ASP A 29 2.51 4.60 -8.34
CA ASP A 29 1.61 5.21 -7.37
C ASP A 29 0.41 5.80 -8.09
N LEU A 30 -0.77 5.54 -7.57
CA LEU A 30 -2.03 6.09 -8.04
C LEU A 30 -2.66 6.92 -6.94
N TYR A 31 -3.17 8.09 -7.31
CA TYR A 31 -4.03 8.90 -6.46
C TYR A 31 -5.28 9.30 -7.24
N ASP A 32 -6.42 9.27 -6.55
CA ASP A 32 -7.68 9.75 -7.07
C ASP A 32 -8.16 10.91 -6.22
N PHE A 33 -8.49 12.01 -6.89
CA PHE A 33 -9.05 13.21 -6.29
C PHE A 33 -10.39 13.56 -6.93
N THR A 34 -11.23 14.20 -6.14
CA THR A 34 -12.40 14.92 -6.61
C THR A 34 -12.24 16.38 -6.24
N TYR A 35 -12.39 17.28 -7.21
CA TYR A 35 -12.50 18.71 -6.97
C TYR A 35 -13.97 19.12 -7.06
N ARG A 36 -14.48 19.70 -5.99
CA ARG A 36 -15.87 20.13 -5.85
C ARG A 36 -15.94 21.25 -4.82
N ASP A 37 -16.83 22.23 -5.02
CA ASP A 37 -17.10 23.30 -4.06
C ASP A 37 -15.84 24.11 -3.64
N GLY A 38 -14.86 24.23 -4.54
CA GLY A 38 -13.59 24.92 -4.28
C GLY A 38 -12.54 24.09 -3.54
N GLU A 39 -12.85 22.83 -3.21
CA GLU A 39 -11.97 21.95 -2.45
C GLU A 39 -11.48 20.76 -3.28
N LEU A 40 -10.19 20.42 -3.13
CA LEU A 40 -9.59 19.22 -3.70
C LEU A 40 -9.53 18.11 -2.64
N ILE A 41 -10.32 17.07 -2.81
CA ILE A 41 -10.48 15.99 -1.85
C ILE A 41 -9.85 14.72 -2.43
N ARG A 42 -8.87 14.13 -1.73
CA ARG A 42 -8.37 12.79 -2.07
C ARG A 42 -9.41 11.74 -1.69
N VAL A 43 -9.90 11.01 -2.68
CA VAL A 43 -10.92 9.98 -2.50
C VAL A 43 -10.33 8.57 -2.47
N GLY A 44 -9.10 8.39 -2.96
CA GLY A 44 -8.43 7.09 -2.97
C GLY A 44 -6.93 7.21 -3.25
N TYR A 45 -6.22 6.14 -2.93
CA TYR A 45 -4.83 5.96 -3.34
C TYR A 45 -4.46 4.47 -3.44
N LEU A 46 -3.48 4.18 -4.26
CA LEU A 46 -2.78 2.90 -4.34
C LEU A 46 -1.29 3.17 -4.57
N LEU A 47 -0.46 3.04 -3.53
CA LEU A 47 0.92 3.51 -3.57
C LEU A 47 1.90 2.33 -3.64
N GLU A 48 2.22 1.89 -4.85
CA GLU A 48 3.02 0.68 -5.07
C GLU A 48 4.39 0.95 -5.72
N ALA A 49 4.71 2.21 -6.04
CA ALA A 49 6.01 2.61 -6.59
C ALA A 49 7.13 2.54 -5.53
N ILE A 50 7.38 1.34 -5.05
CA ILE A 50 8.34 0.98 -4.00
C ILE A 50 9.52 0.27 -4.68
N PRO A 51 10.78 0.66 -4.39
CA PRO A 51 11.95 -0.05 -4.89
C PRO A 51 11.94 -1.53 -4.52
N GLU A 52 12.43 -2.39 -5.42
CA GLU A 52 12.38 -3.84 -5.23
C GLU A 52 13.12 -4.31 -3.97
N ALA A 53 14.23 -3.66 -3.62
CA ALA A 53 14.98 -3.95 -2.40
C ALA A 53 14.12 -3.71 -1.14
N VAL A 54 13.43 -2.57 -1.08
CA VAL A 54 12.56 -2.20 0.05
C VAL A 54 11.33 -3.11 0.10
N ARG A 55 10.78 -3.49 -1.06
CA ARG A 55 9.69 -4.46 -1.18
C ARG A 55 10.10 -5.81 -0.60
N SER A 56 11.26 -6.32 -1.00
CA SER A 56 11.81 -7.59 -0.54
C SER A 56 12.08 -7.58 0.97
N GLU A 57 12.62 -6.47 1.47
CA GLU A 57 12.88 -6.27 2.90
C GLU A 57 11.59 -6.30 3.73
N ALA A 58 10.56 -5.56 3.31
CA ALA A 58 9.27 -5.55 4.00
C ALA A 58 8.60 -6.93 4.05
N ILE A 59 8.68 -7.68 2.94
CA ILE A 59 8.21 -9.08 2.88
C ILE A 59 9.01 -9.94 3.86
N GLY A 60 10.34 -9.80 3.87
CA GLY A 60 11.22 -10.52 4.78
C GLY A 60 10.90 -10.27 6.25
N ILE A 61 10.70 -9.01 6.63
CA ILE A 61 10.28 -8.62 7.99
C ILE A 61 8.93 -9.25 8.33
N ALA A 62 7.95 -9.12 7.45
CA ALA A 62 6.62 -9.68 7.68
C ALA A 62 6.63 -11.20 7.81
N MET A 63 7.47 -11.90 7.04
CA MET A 63 7.66 -13.35 7.13
C MET A 63 8.39 -13.81 8.40
N GLN A 64 9.00 -12.91 9.18
CA GLN A 64 9.57 -13.28 10.49
C GLN A 64 8.49 -13.38 11.57
N ASN A 65 7.30 -12.82 11.36
CA ASN A 65 6.19 -12.90 12.30
C ASN A 65 5.59 -14.32 12.33
N GLU A 66 5.48 -14.90 13.52
CA GLU A 66 5.00 -16.28 13.72
C GLU A 66 3.58 -16.47 13.19
N GLN A 67 2.66 -15.55 13.46
CA GLN A 67 1.28 -15.64 12.99
C GLN A 67 1.19 -15.66 11.46
N ILE A 68 1.99 -14.82 10.77
CA ILE A 68 2.06 -14.84 9.30
C ILE A 68 2.57 -16.19 8.81
N ARG A 69 3.66 -16.71 9.40
CA ARG A 69 4.24 -18.00 9.01
C ARG A 69 3.26 -19.16 9.19
N ASP A 70 2.56 -19.17 10.31
CA ASP A 70 1.61 -20.23 10.65
C ASP A 70 0.46 -20.25 9.63
N VAL A 71 -0.14 -19.09 9.33
CA VAL A 71 -1.22 -18.96 8.33
C VAL A 71 -0.74 -19.39 6.94
N LEU A 72 0.46 -18.95 6.51
CA LEU A 72 1.00 -19.31 5.21
C LEU A 72 1.30 -20.81 5.10
N SER A 73 1.86 -21.41 6.16
CA SER A 73 2.20 -22.84 6.21
C SER A 73 0.98 -23.76 6.25
N ALA A 74 -0.16 -23.29 6.76
CA ALA A 74 -1.44 -24.01 6.75
C ALA A 74 -2.10 -24.11 5.37
N GLY A 75 -1.37 -23.80 4.29
CA GLY A 75 -1.87 -23.90 2.91
C GLY A 75 -2.69 -22.69 2.44
N MET A 76 -2.86 -21.67 3.29
CA MET A 76 -3.43 -20.38 2.86
C MET A 76 -2.40 -19.50 2.12
N GLY A 77 -1.12 -19.88 2.08
CA GLY A 77 -0.03 -19.12 1.47
C GLY A 77 0.47 -19.60 0.11
N GLY A 78 -0.30 -20.40 -0.64
CA GLY A 78 0.15 -21.00 -1.91
C GLY A 78 0.73 -19.98 -2.90
N SER A 79 2.03 -20.10 -3.20
CA SER A 79 2.83 -19.56 -4.33
C SER A 79 2.62 -18.10 -4.80
N SER A 80 1.77 -17.30 -4.17
CA SER A 80 1.46 -15.95 -4.62
C SER A 80 2.49 -14.96 -4.08
N ILE A 81 3.05 -14.17 -4.99
CA ILE A 81 3.91 -13.03 -4.65
C ILE A 81 3.01 -12.02 -3.90
N PRO A 82 3.34 -11.63 -2.65
CA PRO A 82 2.53 -10.67 -1.93
C PRO A 82 2.56 -9.30 -2.60
N SER A 83 1.44 -8.59 -2.52
CA SER A 83 1.40 -7.17 -2.87
C SER A 83 1.97 -6.33 -1.73
N VAL A 84 2.68 -5.25 -2.05
CA VAL A 84 3.26 -4.32 -1.07
C VAL A 84 2.86 -2.91 -1.44
N LYS A 85 2.23 -2.21 -0.48
CA LYS A 85 1.64 -0.88 -0.63
C LYS A 85 2.13 0.05 0.47
N ARG A 86 2.39 1.32 0.16
CA ARG A 86 2.63 2.35 1.17
C ARG A 86 1.32 2.77 1.83
N ILE A 87 1.37 2.90 3.14
CA ILE A 87 0.32 3.47 3.98
C ILE A 87 0.80 4.86 4.39
N LEU A 88 -0.02 5.87 4.11
CA LEU A 88 0.31 7.27 4.41
C LEU A 88 0.29 7.54 5.92
N PRO A 89 1.09 8.51 6.41
CA PRO A 89 1.16 8.87 7.82
C PRO A 89 -0.19 9.05 8.52
N GLU A 90 -1.11 9.78 7.90
CA GLU A 90 -2.46 10.04 8.43
C GLU A 90 -3.33 8.78 8.54
N THR A 91 -3.05 7.77 7.72
CA THR A 91 -3.70 6.45 7.82
C THR A 91 -3.02 5.59 8.89
N ALA A 92 -1.69 5.65 8.96
CA ALA A 92 -0.86 4.89 9.89
C ALA A 92 -1.08 5.28 11.37
N GLU A 93 -1.38 6.55 11.64
CA GLU A 93 -1.65 7.10 12.99
C GLU A 93 -2.75 6.32 13.74
N LYS A 94 -3.68 5.69 13.02
CA LYS A 94 -4.75 4.86 13.62
C LYS A 94 -4.25 3.53 14.21
N PHE A 95 -3.03 3.12 13.88
CA PHE A 95 -2.48 1.80 14.21
C PHE A 95 -1.12 1.86 14.91
N TYR A 96 -0.35 2.94 14.68
CA TYR A 96 1.03 3.10 15.15
C TYR A 96 1.38 4.59 15.24
N GLU A 97 2.49 5.01 14.62
CA GLU A 97 2.96 6.40 14.57
C GLU A 97 2.60 7.06 13.22
N PRO A 98 2.49 8.40 13.17
CA PRO A 98 2.20 9.14 11.94
C PRO A 98 3.42 9.17 11.01
N LYS A 99 3.75 8.02 10.43
CA LYS A 99 4.82 7.85 9.44
C LYS A 99 4.40 6.90 8.32
N THR A 100 5.20 6.87 7.25
CA THR A 100 4.96 5.93 6.15
C THR A 100 5.28 4.51 6.60
N LEU A 101 4.30 3.61 6.46
CA LEU A 101 4.46 2.18 6.72
C LEU A 101 4.19 1.38 5.45
N LEU A 102 4.57 0.10 5.43
CA LEU A 102 4.30 -0.80 4.31
C LEU A 102 3.27 -1.86 4.69
N SER A 103 2.20 -1.95 3.91
CA SER A 103 1.25 -3.07 3.98
C SER A 103 1.72 -4.17 3.05
N VAL A 104 2.04 -5.34 3.58
CA VAL A 104 2.34 -6.55 2.83
C VAL A 104 1.12 -7.47 2.90
N THR A 105 0.56 -7.83 1.74
CA THR A 105 -0.71 -8.54 1.65
C THR A 105 -0.58 -9.77 0.75
N TRP A 106 -0.92 -10.94 1.29
CA TRP A 106 -0.99 -12.22 0.60
C TRP A 106 -2.42 -12.60 0.25
N LYS A 107 -2.58 -13.44 -0.79
CA LYS A 107 -3.79 -14.15 -1.25
C LYS A 107 -5.12 -13.39 -1.06
N ASP A 108 -5.76 -12.96 -2.15
CA ASP A 108 -7.14 -12.40 -2.14
C ASP A 108 -7.41 -11.35 -1.03
N SER A 109 -6.36 -10.70 -0.52
CA SER A 109 -6.40 -9.80 0.65
C SER A 109 -6.82 -10.45 1.98
N SER A 110 -6.73 -11.78 2.11
CA SER A 110 -7.11 -12.52 3.32
C SER A 110 -6.03 -12.51 4.41
N LEU A 111 -4.79 -12.13 4.09
CA LEU A 111 -3.73 -11.97 5.08
C LEU A 111 -2.92 -10.72 4.79
N SER A 112 -2.79 -9.84 5.78
CA SER A 112 -1.99 -8.62 5.65
C SER A 112 -1.16 -8.36 6.91
N ALA A 113 0.03 -7.80 6.71
CA ALA A 113 0.90 -7.29 7.74
C ALA A 113 1.20 -5.82 7.47
N LEU A 114 1.06 -4.96 8.47
CA LEU A 114 1.59 -3.61 8.46
C LEU A 114 2.99 -3.66 9.05
N VAL A 115 3.96 -3.17 8.29
CA VAL A 115 5.39 -3.28 8.54
C VAL A 115 5.99 -1.90 8.68
N ASP A 116 6.78 -1.73 9.72
CA ASP A 116 7.69 -0.63 9.90
C ASP A 116 9.10 -1.09 9.50
N VAL A 117 9.51 -0.71 8.29
CA VAL A 117 10.83 -1.12 7.75
C VAL A 117 11.97 -0.45 8.52
N ASP A 118 11.78 0.79 8.96
CA ASP A 118 12.83 1.56 9.66
C ASP A 118 13.25 0.88 10.98
N THR A 119 12.30 0.21 11.63
CA THR A 119 12.54 -0.50 12.91
C THR A 119 12.62 -2.02 12.76
N GLY A 120 12.35 -2.55 11.56
CA GLY A 120 12.32 -4.00 11.31
C GLY A 120 11.14 -4.71 12.00
N GLN A 121 10.02 -4.03 12.24
CA GLN A 121 8.92 -4.54 13.04
C GLN A 121 7.64 -4.79 12.24
N VAL A 122 6.92 -5.85 12.62
CA VAL A 122 5.52 -6.03 12.22
C VAL A 122 4.63 -5.34 13.24
N VAL A 123 4.00 -4.25 12.82
CA VAL A 123 3.14 -3.40 13.64
C VAL A 123 1.81 -4.07 13.93
N LYS A 124 1.20 -4.68 12.90
CA LYS A 124 -0.12 -5.27 13.01
C LYS A 124 -0.35 -6.33 11.94
N VAL A 125 -1.08 -7.38 12.29
CA VAL A 125 -1.49 -8.45 11.39
C VAL A 125 -3.01 -8.48 11.29
N TRP A 126 -3.52 -8.69 10.08
CA TRP A 126 -4.93 -8.97 9.81
C TRP A 126 -5.05 -10.30 9.10
N THR A 127 -5.96 -11.13 9.59
CA THR A 127 -6.39 -12.39 8.99
C THR A 127 -7.88 -12.26 8.69
N GLY A 128 -8.27 -12.46 7.44
CA GLY A 128 -9.67 -12.58 7.02
C GLY A 128 -10.19 -13.93 7.48
N ASN A 129 -10.89 -13.94 8.62
CA ASN A 129 -11.82 -14.99 9.00
C ASN A 129 -13.24 -14.47 8.77
#